data_AF-A0A2V6IGX3-F1
#
_entry.id   AF-A0A2V6IGX3-F1
#
_cell.length_a   1.000
_cell.length_b   1.000
_cell.length_c   1.000
_cell.angle_alpha   90.00
_cell.angle_beta   90.00
_cell.angle_gamma   90.00
#
_symmetry.space_group_name_H-M   'P 1'
#
loop_
_entity.id
_entity.type
_entity.pdbx_description
1 polymer ?
#
loop_
_entity_poly.entity_id
_entity_poly.type
_entity_poly.pdbx_seq_one_letter_code
_entity_poly.pdbx_strand_id
1 'polypeptide(L)'
;MRACVVEVGKFPPPLNESRVEIRDTSGKLVASRNFGSPKGDQGRSVVHSAWTPDSNFFVFSTRSSGGHSPWHWNTYFYSRKKNNFAQLDDTIGPVIKPNFKVRAPDVVEATVQGTASDPSDIKTGHVVSKHLGTL
;
A
#
# COMPACT_ATOMS: atom_id res chain seq x y z
N MET A 1 18.72 2.32 0.97
CA MET A 1 17.65 2.66 0.00
C MET A 1 16.66 3.55 0.69
N ARG A 2 15.92 4.37 -0.06
CA ARG A 2 14.89 5.27 0.46
C ARG A 2 13.63 5.11 -0.38
N ALA A 3 12.46 5.04 0.26
CA ALA A 3 11.18 5.20 -0.41
C ALA A 3 10.73 6.65 -0.29
N CYS A 4 10.25 7.22 -1.39
CA CYS A 4 9.71 8.57 -1.45
C CYS A 4 8.29 8.50 -2.00
N VAL A 5 7.34 9.11 -1.29
CA VAL A 5 5.98 9.34 -1.79
C VAL A 5 5.97 10.74 -2.40
N VAL A 6 5.67 10.83 -3.70
CA VAL A 6 5.67 12.07 -4.49
C VAL A 6 4.24 12.37 -4.90
N GLU A 7 3.80 13.61 -4.74
CA GLU A 7 2.49 14.06 -5.19
C GLU A 7 2.50 14.27 -6.71
N VAL A 8 1.47 13.77 -7.40
CA VAL A 8 1.34 13.84 -8.87
C VAL A 8 -0.04 14.26 -9.35
N GLY A 9 -1.02 14.41 -8.44
CA GLY A 9 -2.40 14.76 -8.75
C GLY A 9 -2.66 16.27 -8.74
N LYS A 10 -3.88 16.66 -9.14
CA LYS A 10 -4.32 18.07 -9.16
C LYS A 10 -4.72 18.61 -7.79
N PHE A 11 -5.26 17.74 -6.94
CA PHE A 11 -5.81 18.14 -5.65
C PHE A 11 -4.73 18.09 -4.56
N PRO A 12 -4.84 18.92 -3.52
CA PRO A 12 -3.97 18.82 -2.35
C PRO A 12 -4.29 17.56 -1.52
N PRO A 13 -3.39 17.18 -0.60
CA PRO A 13 -3.68 16.16 0.38
C PRO A 13 -4.99 16.43 1.15
N PRO A 14 -5.74 15.37 1.49
CA PRO A 14 -5.35 13.98 1.29
C PRO A 14 -5.85 13.41 -0.06
N LEU A 15 -6.53 14.21 -0.90
CA LEU A 15 -7.12 13.82 -2.20
C LEU A 15 -6.13 13.90 -3.37
N ASN A 16 -4.88 14.26 -3.10
CA ASN A 16 -3.81 14.20 -4.07
C ASN A 16 -3.65 12.78 -4.62
N GLU A 17 -3.01 12.64 -5.78
CA GLU A 17 -2.55 11.34 -6.25
C GLU A 17 -1.06 11.20 -5.96
N SER A 18 -0.59 9.97 -5.82
CA SER A 18 0.79 9.70 -5.42
C SER A 18 1.54 8.82 -6.42
N ARG A 19 2.85 9.04 -6.50
CA ARG A 19 3.81 8.11 -7.07
C ARG A 19 4.75 7.65 -5.96
N VAL A 20 4.99 6.35 -5.86
CA VAL A 20 6.02 5.81 -4.98
C VAL A 20 7.31 5.65 -5.79
N GLU A 21 8.40 6.21 -5.29
CA GLU A 21 9.73 6.09 -5.86
C GLU A 21 10.65 5.37 -4.87
N ILE A 22 11.34 4.34 -5.33
CA ILE A 22 12.42 3.70 -4.60
C ILE A 22 13.74 4.20 -5.16
N ARG A 23 14.59 4.73 -4.28
CA ARG A 23 15.90 5.26 -4.62
C ARG A 23 17.00 4.51 -3.89
N ASP A 24 18.13 4.30 -4.56
CA ASP A 24 19.31 3.74 -3.92
C ASP A 24 20.01 4.77 -3.00
N THR A 25 21.13 4.38 -2.39
CA THR A 25 21.87 5.24 -1.46
C THR A 25 22.54 6.44 -2.14
N SER A 26 22.75 6.39 -3.45
CA SER A 26 23.22 7.55 -4.24
C SER A 26 22.08 8.51 -4.60
N GLY A 27 20.82 8.12 -4.35
CA GLY A 27 19.63 8.88 -4.70
C GLY A 27 19.08 8.58 -6.11
N LYS A 28 19.71 7.67 -6.85
CA LYS A 28 19.25 7.21 -8.17
C LYS A 28 17.93 6.43 -8.02
N LEU A 29 16.97 6.73 -8.89
CA LEU A 29 15.71 6.01 -8.99
C LEU A 29 15.94 4.58 -9.49
N VAL A 30 15.49 3.58 -8.72
CA VAL A 30 15.65 2.16 -9.06
C VAL A 30 14.32 1.47 -9.39
N ALA A 31 13.22 1.97 -8.81
CA ALA A 31 11.88 1.51 -9.14
C ALA A 31 10.87 2.63 -8.88
N SER A 32 9.77 2.64 -9.61
CA SER A 32 8.65 3.54 -9.32
C SER A 32 7.32 2.88 -9.63
N ARG A 33 6.27 3.33 -8.93
CA ARG A 33 4.89 2.97 -9.23
C ARG A 33 4.03 4.23 -9.17
N ASN A 34 3.48 4.60 -10.32
CA ASN A 34 2.64 5.77 -10.47
C ASN A 34 1.17 5.39 -10.23
N PHE A 35 0.49 6.10 -9.33
CA PHE A 35 -0.95 5.96 -9.09
C PHE A 35 -1.74 7.19 -9.56
N GLY A 36 -1.11 8.07 -10.34
CA GLY A 36 -1.79 9.20 -10.97
C GLY A 36 -2.75 8.76 -12.08
N SER A 37 -3.90 9.43 -12.18
CA SER A 37 -4.81 9.29 -13.32
C SER A 37 -4.47 10.29 -14.41
N PRO A 38 -4.90 10.08 -15.66
CA PRO A 38 -4.63 11.03 -16.76
C PRO A 38 -5.13 12.45 -16.49
N LYS A 39 -6.22 12.58 -15.72
CA LYS A 39 -6.82 13.87 -15.36
C LYS A 39 -6.41 14.36 -13.97
N GLY A 40 -5.72 13.55 -13.17
CA GLY A 40 -5.21 13.94 -11.85
C GLY A 40 -6.26 13.95 -10.73
N ASP A 41 -7.43 13.37 -10.95
CA ASP A 41 -8.63 13.43 -10.09
C ASP A 41 -9.26 12.06 -9.75
N GLN A 42 -8.69 10.95 -10.23
CA GLN A 42 -9.34 9.62 -10.20
C GLN A 42 -8.37 8.45 -9.93
N GLY A 43 -7.13 8.73 -9.57
CA GLY A 43 -6.08 7.80 -9.22
C GLY A 43 -6.13 7.39 -7.76
N ARG A 44 -4.95 7.23 -7.15
CA ARG A 44 -4.83 6.87 -5.73
C ARG A 44 -3.75 7.65 -4.99
N SER A 45 -3.99 7.89 -3.70
CA SER A 45 -3.09 8.57 -2.78
C SER A 45 -2.53 7.58 -1.76
N VAL A 46 -1.23 7.66 -1.46
CA VAL A 46 -0.63 6.87 -0.37
C VAL A 46 -1.01 7.53 0.95
N VAL A 47 -1.57 6.76 1.87
CA VAL A 47 -2.09 7.27 3.15
C VAL A 47 -1.37 6.72 4.37
N HIS A 48 -0.73 5.57 4.24
CA HIS A 48 0.07 4.96 5.28
C HIS A 48 1.19 4.16 4.62
N SER A 49 2.38 4.21 5.19
CA SER A 49 3.52 3.46 4.65
C SER A 49 4.58 3.19 5.71
N ALA A 50 5.28 2.07 5.56
CA ALA A 50 6.38 1.69 6.44
C ALA A 50 7.35 0.75 5.72
N TRP A 51 8.63 0.82 6.09
CA TRP A 51 9.58 -0.25 5.80
C TRP A 51 9.44 -1.38 6.82
N THR A 52 9.66 -2.62 6.38
CA THR A 52 9.91 -3.73 7.30
C THR A 52 11.18 -3.48 8.11
N PRO A 53 11.26 -3.96 9.37
CA PRO A 53 12.46 -3.80 10.19
C PRO A 53 13.75 -4.27 9.53
N ASP A 54 13.68 -5.34 8.73
CA ASP A 54 14.81 -5.86 7.95
C ASP A 54 15.13 -5.05 6.67
N SER A 55 14.33 -4.03 6.36
CA SER A 55 14.42 -3.17 5.17
C SER A 55 14.38 -3.93 3.83
N ASN A 56 13.83 -5.15 3.81
CA ASN A 56 13.64 -5.91 2.58
C ASN A 56 12.36 -5.54 1.84
N PHE A 57 11.37 -4.97 2.54
CA PHE A 57 10.10 -4.60 1.94
C PHE A 57 9.64 -3.21 2.36
N PHE A 58 9.08 -2.47 1.41
CA PHE A 58 8.37 -1.21 1.67
C PHE A 58 6.89 -1.41 1.42
N VAL A 59 6.08 -1.30 2.46
CA VAL A 59 4.64 -1.54 2.44
C VAL A 59 3.91 -0.22 2.49
N PHE A 60 2.81 -0.09 1.74
CA PHE A 60 2.01 1.12 1.74
C PHE A 60 0.56 0.85 1.35
N SER A 61 -0.36 1.54 2.02
CA SER A 61 -1.79 1.52 1.70
C SER A 61 -2.17 2.79 0.94
N THR A 62 -3.12 2.63 0.04
CA THR A 62 -3.59 3.70 -0.83
C THR A 62 -5.09 3.87 -0.72
N ARG A 63 -5.59 5.08 -0.97
CA ARG A 63 -7.03 5.37 -1.11
C ARG A 63 -7.34 5.90 -2.49
N SER A 64 -8.59 5.74 -2.94
CA SER A 64 -9.06 6.41 -4.14
C SER A 64 -9.09 7.93 -3.93
N SER A 65 -8.55 8.69 -4.89
CA SER A 65 -8.69 10.17 -4.89
C SER A 65 -10.05 10.62 -5.42
N GLY A 66 -10.67 9.84 -6.31
CA GLY A 66 -11.97 10.13 -6.93
C GLY A 66 -13.19 9.65 -6.14
N GLY A 67 -13.01 9.07 -4.95
CA GLY A 67 -14.11 8.63 -4.07
C GLY A 67 -14.75 7.29 -4.42
N HIS A 68 -14.26 6.56 -5.43
CA HIS A 68 -14.71 5.21 -5.72
C HIS A 68 -14.22 4.23 -4.64
N SER A 69 -15.10 3.31 -4.23
CA SER A 69 -14.83 2.29 -3.21
C SER A 69 -14.15 2.88 -1.96
N PRO A 70 -14.80 3.83 -1.25
CA PRO A 70 -14.19 4.53 -0.12
C PRO A 70 -13.84 3.62 1.06
N TRP A 71 -14.33 2.38 1.04
CA TRP A 71 -14.04 1.32 2.00
C TRP A 71 -12.76 0.52 1.67
N HIS A 72 -12.22 0.60 0.45
CA HIS A 72 -11.12 -0.26 -0.01
C HIS A 72 -9.78 0.47 -0.06
N TRP A 73 -8.83 -0.02 0.73
CA TRP A 73 -7.51 0.57 0.92
C TRP A 73 -6.42 -0.33 0.31
N ASN A 74 -6.41 -0.45 -1.03
CA ASN A 74 -5.42 -1.26 -1.74
C ASN A 74 -4.02 -1.07 -1.14
N THR A 75 -3.46 -2.17 -0.68
CA THR A 75 -2.17 -2.23 -0.02
C THR A 75 -1.18 -2.93 -0.92
N TYR A 76 -0.01 -2.34 -1.03
CA TYR A 76 1.06 -2.80 -1.89
C TYR A 76 2.32 -2.99 -1.08
N PHE A 77 3.25 -3.75 -1.64
CA PHE A 77 4.61 -3.77 -1.15
C PHE A 77 5.60 -3.76 -2.31
N TYR A 78 6.75 -3.14 -2.08
CA TYR A 78 7.93 -3.28 -2.91
C TYR A 78 8.87 -4.31 -2.25
N SER A 79 9.36 -5.27 -3.03
CA SER A 79 10.41 -6.20 -2.61
C SER A 79 11.76 -5.72 -3.11
N ARG A 80 12.71 -5.50 -2.20
CA ARG A 80 14.07 -5.11 -2.53
C ARG A 80 14.81 -6.19 -3.32
N LYS A 81 14.64 -7.47 -2.93
CA LYS A 81 15.28 -8.61 -3.60
C LYS A 81 14.78 -8.79 -5.04
N LYS A 82 13.47 -8.64 -5.26
CA LYS A 82 12.86 -8.78 -6.59
C LYS A 82 12.89 -7.49 -7.41
N ASN A 83 13.25 -6.36 -6.80
CA ASN A 83 13.15 -5.00 -7.37
C ASN A 83 11.79 -4.75 -8.06
N ASN A 84 10.70 -5.14 -7.40
CA ASN A 84 9.36 -5.07 -7.98
C ASN A 84 8.28 -4.76 -6.93
N PHE A 85 7.18 -4.16 -7.38
CA PHE A 85 5.99 -3.92 -6.59
C PHE A 85 4.94 -5.02 -6.82
N ALA A 86 4.27 -5.45 -5.76
CA ALA A 86 3.14 -6.36 -5.81
C ALA A 86 1.98 -5.82 -4.95
N GLN A 87 0.76 -6.28 -5.23
CA GLN A 87 -0.42 -5.96 -4.44
C GLN A 87 -0.56 -7.02 -3.34
N LEU A 88 -0.68 -6.58 -2.08
CA LEU A 88 -0.82 -7.46 -0.94
C LEU A 88 -2.22 -8.08 -0.90
N ASP A 89 -3.26 -7.31 -1.27
CA ASP A 89 -4.66 -7.74 -1.30
C ASP A 89 -4.85 -9.04 -2.09
N ASP A 90 -4.05 -9.29 -3.14
CA ASP A 90 -4.12 -10.51 -3.96
C ASP A 90 -3.79 -11.77 -3.16
N THR A 91 -3.20 -11.62 -1.97
CA THR A 91 -2.74 -12.72 -1.11
C THR A 91 -3.46 -12.80 0.23
N ILE A 92 -4.01 -11.69 0.72
CA ILE A 92 -4.67 -11.62 2.03
C ILE A 92 -6.15 -11.23 1.96
N GLY A 93 -6.65 -10.88 0.78
CA GLY A 93 -7.99 -10.35 0.56
C GLY A 93 -8.08 -8.82 0.63
N PRO A 94 -9.26 -8.24 0.36
CA PRO A 94 -9.44 -6.80 0.25
C PRO A 94 -9.20 -6.09 1.58
N VAL A 95 -8.25 -5.15 1.63
CA VAL A 95 -7.92 -4.40 2.85
C VAL A 95 -8.94 -3.28 3.12
N ILE A 96 -9.53 -3.26 4.32
CA ILE A 96 -10.63 -2.34 4.67
C ILE A 96 -10.25 -1.26 5.69
N LYS A 97 -9.02 -1.28 6.20
CA LYS A 97 -8.45 -0.20 7.05
C LYS A 97 -7.08 0.23 6.50
N PRO A 98 -6.75 1.53 6.50
CA PRO A 98 -5.47 2.00 5.96
C PRO A 98 -4.27 1.67 6.86
N ASN A 99 -4.51 1.50 8.16
CA ASN A 99 -3.45 1.33 9.15
C ASN A 99 -3.12 -0.16 9.31
N PHE A 100 -2.11 -0.63 8.60
CA PHE A 100 -1.47 -1.92 8.88
C PHE A 100 -0.35 -1.76 9.90
N LYS A 101 0.06 -2.87 10.51
CA LYS A 101 1.28 -2.97 11.33
C LYS A 101 2.32 -3.79 10.62
N VAL A 102 3.59 -3.44 10.85
CA VAL A 102 4.72 -4.25 10.42
C VAL A 102 5.44 -4.79 11.64
N ARG A 103 5.73 -6.08 11.65
CA ARG A 103 6.48 -6.76 12.71
C ARG A 103 7.73 -7.42 12.14
N ALA A 104 8.69 -7.62 13.01
CA ALA A 104 9.95 -8.26 12.64
C ALA A 104 9.73 -9.73 12.20
N PRO A 105 10.53 -10.21 11.23
CA PRO A 105 11.41 -9.40 10.38
C PRO A 105 10.63 -8.65 9.29
N ASP A 106 9.57 -9.28 8.75
CA ASP A 106 8.88 -8.88 7.51
C ASP A 106 7.38 -9.25 7.49
N VAL A 107 6.73 -9.26 8.66
CA VAL A 107 5.31 -9.61 8.80
C VAL A 107 4.44 -8.37 8.68
N VAL A 108 3.40 -8.43 7.85
CA VAL A 108 2.35 -7.40 7.77
C VAL A 108 1.06 -7.92 8.40
N GLU A 109 0.50 -7.14 9.32
CA GLU A 109 -0.84 -7.34 9.87
C GLU A 109 -1.78 -6.28 9.29
N ALA A 110 -2.80 -6.71 8.56
CA ALA A 110 -3.80 -5.82 7.96
C ALA A 110 -5.22 -6.31 8.27
N THR A 111 -6.16 -5.37 8.35
CA THR A 111 -7.59 -5.69 8.50
C THR A 111 -8.23 -5.80 7.12
N VAL A 112 -8.75 -6.99 6.81
CA VAL A 112 -9.35 -7.31 5.52
C VAL A 112 -10.85 -7.56 5.65
N GLN A 113 -11.57 -7.54 4.53
CA GLN A 113 -13.00 -7.77 4.47
C GLN A 113 -13.40 -9.13 5.05
N GLY A 114 -14.57 -9.16 5.68
CA GLY A 114 -15.25 -10.35 6.13
C GLY A 114 -14.96 -10.70 7.59
N THR A 115 -15.87 -11.44 8.18
CA THR A 115 -15.74 -12.09 9.50
C THR A 115 -16.13 -13.56 9.34
N ALA A 116 -15.93 -14.36 10.40
CA ALA A 116 -16.37 -15.76 10.38
C ALA A 116 -17.89 -15.92 10.15
N SER A 117 -18.70 -14.96 10.63
CA SER A 117 -20.16 -14.96 10.50
C SER A 117 -20.69 -14.24 9.27
N ASP A 118 -19.92 -13.30 8.72
CA ASP A 118 -20.31 -12.49 7.56
C ASP A 118 -19.10 -12.20 6.67
N PRO A 119 -18.89 -12.96 5.59
CA PRO A 119 -17.79 -12.74 4.64
C PRO A 119 -17.86 -11.39 3.90
N SER A 120 -19.00 -10.71 3.92
CA SER A 120 -19.19 -9.43 3.21
C SER A 120 -18.85 -8.21 4.09
N ASP A 121 -18.63 -8.38 5.39
CA ASP A 121 -18.44 -7.27 6.33
C ASP A 121 -17.23 -6.39 5.97
N ILE A 122 -17.52 -5.14 5.65
CA ILE A 122 -16.53 -4.09 5.35
C ILE A 122 -16.36 -3.09 6.50
N LYS A 123 -17.10 -3.27 7.61
CA LYS A 123 -17.04 -2.35 8.75
C LYS A 123 -16.02 -2.80 9.78
N THR A 124 -16.05 -4.08 10.15
CA THR A 124 -15.20 -4.68 11.19
C THR A 124 -14.04 -5.43 10.54
N GLY A 125 -14.35 -6.37 9.65
CA GLY A 125 -13.39 -7.27 9.02
C GLY A 125 -12.71 -8.22 10.00
N HIS A 126 -11.59 -8.78 9.57
CA HIS A 126 -10.70 -9.57 10.42
C HIS A 126 -9.23 -9.26 10.12
N VAL A 127 -8.34 -9.57 11.07
CA VAL A 127 -6.90 -9.34 10.90
C VAL A 127 -6.27 -10.55 10.23
N VAL A 128 -5.51 -10.31 9.17
CA VAL A 128 -4.64 -11.30 8.52
C VAL A 128 -3.20 -10.90 8.73
N SER A 129 -2.37 -11.88 9.11
CA SER A 129 -0.92 -11.75 9.23
C SER A 129 -0.22 -12.46 8.07
N LYS A 130 0.71 -11.78 7.39
CA LYS A 130 1.41 -12.36 6.24
C LYS A 130 2.91 -12.07 6.27
N HIS A 131 3.72 -13.13 6.15
CA HIS A 131 5.16 -13.05 5.94
C HIS A 131 5.47 -12.70 4.48
N LEU A 132 6.05 -11.53 4.22
CA LEU A 132 6.32 -11.07 2.85
C LEU A 132 7.44 -11.85 2.15
N GLY A 133 8.41 -12.39 2.89
CA GLY A 133 9.47 -13.25 2.37
C GLY A 133 9.00 -14.58 1.76
N THR A 134 7.73 -14.95 1.97
CA THR A 134 7.10 -16.15 1.39
C THR A 134 6.38 -15.88 0.07
N LEU A 135 6.33 -14.61 -0.36
CA LEU A 135 5.66 -14.15 -1.58
C LEU A 135 6.63 -13.94 -2.74
#